data_AF-A0A954JCU6-F1
#
_entry.id   AF-A0A954JCU6-F1
#
_cell.length_a   1.000
_cell.length_b   1.000
_cell.length_c   1.000
_cell.angle_alpha   90.00
_cell.angle_beta   90.00
_cell.angle_gamma   90.00
#
_symmetry.space_group_name_H-M   'P 1'
#
loop_
_entity.id
_entity.type
_entity.pdbx_description
1 polymer ?
#
loop_
_entity_poly.entity_id
_entity_poly.type
_entity_poly.pdbx_seq_one_letter_code
_entity_poly.pdbx_strand_id
1 'polypeptide(L)'
;CLEKREESLDAMRQAYEEAPDNPTVIFDYALILLKMEINLDEADRLLEAVEAQPLSDLLQMLLPFGHGLQQLNHKRYVEARDLLIESRRCLMPMAALPLVQMFLDFNAAYLAIASARCGDLPTALKFYRPAKKRLEAMGYTMLLARLNEALQGYV
;
A
#
# COMPACT_ATOMS: atom_id res chain seq x y z
N CYS A 1 2.89 -15.67 9.85
CA CYS A 1 1.90 -16.75 10.05
C CYS A 1 0.54 -16.27 9.57
N LEU A 2 -0.25 -17.18 9.00
CA LEU A 2 -1.63 -16.92 8.57
C LEU A 2 -2.51 -16.43 9.74
N GLU A 3 -2.25 -16.92 10.96
CA GLU A 3 -2.97 -16.50 12.18
C GLU A 3 -2.89 -14.99 12.44
N LYS A 4 -1.68 -14.39 12.41
CA LYS A 4 -1.52 -12.93 12.57
C LYS A 4 -2.18 -12.11 11.46
N ARG A 5 -2.40 -12.72 10.29
CA ARG A 5 -3.07 -12.10 9.14
C ARG A 5 -4.57 -12.05 9.39
N GLU A 6 -5.14 -13.16 9.84
CA GLU A 6 -6.56 -13.26 10.20
C GLU A 6 -6.88 -12.36 11.39
N GLU A 7 -6.03 -12.33 12.41
CA GLU A 7 -6.16 -11.40 13.55
C GLU A 7 -6.13 -9.93 13.13
N SER A 8 -5.19 -9.54 12.24
CA SER A 8 -5.12 -8.15 11.76
C SER A 8 -6.31 -7.78 10.89
N LEU A 9 -6.81 -8.70 10.07
CA LEU A 9 -7.98 -8.46 9.24
C LEU A 9 -9.25 -8.35 10.09
N ASP A 10 -9.41 -9.25 11.07
CA ASP A 10 -10.55 -9.26 11.99
C ASP A 10 -10.56 -8.00 12.86
N ALA A 11 -9.41 -7.56 13.37
CA ALA A 11 -9.32 -6.31 14.13
C ALA A 11 -9.70 -5.08 13.28
N MET A 12 -9.27 -5.04 12.02
CA MET A 12 -9.65 -3.94 11.12
C MET A 12 -11.13 -3.98 10.74
N ARG A 13 -11.69 -5.18 10.54
CA ARG A 13 -13.13 -5.36 10.34
C ARG A 13 -13.93 -4.89 11.56
N GLN A 14 -13.52 -5.29 12.76
CA GLN A 14 -14.17 -4.86 14.01
C GLN A 14 -14.11 -3.34 14.20
N ALA A 15 -12.94 -2.73 13.96
CA ALA A 15 -12.82 -1.27 14.02
C ALA A 15 -13.77 -0.58 13.04
N TYR A 16 -13.90 -1.10 11.82
CA TYR A 16 -14.85 -0.61 10.82
C TYR A 16 -16.31 -0.80 11.26
N GLU A 17 -16.66 -1.94 11.86
CA GLU A 17 -18.00 -2.18 12.41
C GLU A 17 -18.34 -1.23 13.57
N GLU A 18 -17.36 -0.87 14.40
CA GLU A 18 -17.53 0.07 15.52
C GLU A 18 -17.63 1.54 15.08
N ALA A 19 -16.95 1.90 13.99
CA ALA A 19 -16.90 3.26 13.47
C ALA A 19 -17.04 3.32 11.94
N PRO A 20 -18.20 2.91 11.38
CA PRO A 20 -18.38 2.74 9.94
C PRO A 20 -18.38 4.05 9.15
N ASP A 21 -18.58 5.18 9.85
CA ASP A 21 -18.59 6.54 9.28
C ASP A 21 -17.25 7.27 9.50
N ASN A 22 -16.23 6.61 10.06
CA ASN A 22 -14.92 7.22 10.26
C ASN A 22 -14.02 6.97 9.03
N PRO A 23 -13.70 8.00 8.23
CA PRO A 23 -12.96 7.81 6.97
C PRO A 23 -11.56 7.24 7.17
N THR A 24 -10.92 7.45 8.31
CA THR A 24 -9.62 6.82 8.62
C THR A 24 -9.76 5.32 8.80
N VAL A 25 -10.79 4.88 9.51
CA VAL A 25 -11.04 3.46 9.76
C VAL A 25 -11.44 2.74 8.47
N ILE A 26 -12.30 3.36 7.66
CA ILE A 26 -12.69 2.84 6.34
C ILE A 26 -11.44 2.68 5.46
N PHE A 27 -10.58 3.70 5.43
CA PHE A 27 -9.34 3.66 4.64
C PHE A 27 -8.37 2.58 5.12
N ASP A 28 -8.16 2.43 6.44
CA ASP A 28 -7.30 1.40 7.00
C ASP A 28 -7.82 -0.02 6.67
N TYR A 29 -9.14 -0.21 6.71
CA TYR A 29 -9.76 -1.47 6.31
C TYR A 29 -9.59 -1.73 4.80
N ALA A 30 -9.82 -0.74 3.95
CA ALA A 30 -9.56 -0.85 2.51
C ALA A 30 -8.08 -1.23 2.23
N LEU A 31 -7.14 -0.56 2.92
CA LEU A 31 -5.72 -0.83 2.74
C LEU A 31 -5.32 -2.25 3.12
N ILE A 32 -5.87 -2.81 4.20
CA ILE A 32 -5.51 -4.18 4.58
C ILE A 32 -6.02 -5.19 3.55
N LEU A 33 -7.23 -5.00 3.03
CA LEU A 33 -7.80 -5.81 1.94
C LEU A 33 -6.91 -5.76 0.69
N LEU A 34 -6.48 -4.55 0.29
CA LEU A 34 -5.60 -4.34 -0.85
C LEU A 34 -4.20 -4.95 -0.66
N LYS A 35 -3.60 -4.79 0.52
CA LYS A 35 -2.28 -5.37 0.86
C LYS A 35 -2.32 -6.89 0.85
N MET A 36 -3.45 -7.46 1.29
CA MET A 36 -3.67 -8.90 1.37
C MET A 36 -4.20 -9.52 0.07
N GLU A 37 -4.51 -8.71 -0.95
CA GLU A 37 -5.09 -9.16 -2.23
C GLU A 37 -6.40 -9.97 -2.05
N ILE A 38 -7.28 -9.51 -1.14
CA ILE A 38 -8.56 -10.16 -0.82
C ILE A 38 -9.72 -9.17 -0.91
N ASN A 39 -10.91 -9.67 -1.26
CA ASN A 39 -12.16 -8.89 -1.35
C ASN A 39 -11.96 -7.53 -2.06
N LEU A 40 -11.35 -7.55 -3.25
CA LEU A 40 -10.96 -6.32 -3.96
C LEU A 40 -12.17 -5.44 -4.29
N ASP A 41 -13.32 -6.03 -4.63
CA ASP A 41 -14.58 -5.30 -4.85
C ASP A 41 -15.06 -4.54 -3.59
N GLU A 42 -14.75 -5.06 -2.40
CA GLU A 42 -15.04 -4.36 -1.14
C GLU A 42 -14.03 -3.25 -0.92
N ALA A 43 -12.74 -3.52 -1.14
CA ALA A 43 -11.70 -2.50 -1.01
C ALA A 43 -11.93 -1.30 -1.94
N ASP A 44 -12.39 -1.54 -3.17
CA ASP A 44 -12.76 -0.50 -4.13
C ASP A 44 -13.90 0.36 -3.60
N ARG A 45 -15.00 -0.26 -3.16
CA ARG A 45 -16.16 0.44 -2.60
C ARG A 45 -15.80 1.25 -1.35
N LEU A 46 -14.91 0.71 -0.50
CA LEU A 46 -14.45 1.43 0.69
C LEU A 46 -13.59 2.64 0.32
N LEU A 47 -12.71 2.55 -0.69
CA LEU A 47 -11.95 3.73 -1.16
C LEU A 47 -12.88 4.81 -1.71
N GLU A 48 -13.87 4.45 -2.53
CA GLU A 48 -14.88 5.39 -3.02
C GLU A 48 -15.66 6.04 -1.87
N ALA A 49 -16.01 5.26 -0.83
CA ALA A 49 -16.68 5.76 0.36
C ALA A 49 -15.82 6.72 1.20
N VAL A 50 -14.50 6.53 1.25
CA VAL A 50 -13.57 7.47 1.89
C VAL A 50 -13.59 8.80 1.14
N GLU A 51 -13.44 8.77 -0.19
CA GLU A 51 -13.38 9.99 -1.01
C GLU A 51 -14.67 10.83 -0.98
N ALA A 52 -15.81 10.19 -0.70
CA ALA A 52 -17.09 10.86 -0.56
C ALA A 52 -17.21 11.69 0.74
N GLN A 53 -16.24 11.61 1.65
CA GLN A 53 -16.28 12.23 2.97
C GLN A 53 -15.29 13.40 3.11
N PRO A 54 -15.51 14.31 4.07
CA PRO A 54 -14.49 15.28 4.46
C PRO A 54 -13.27 14.56 5.07
N LEU A 55 -12.10 14.76 4.46
CA LEU A 55 -10.86 14.08 4.86
C LEU A 55 -9.91 15.02 5.59
N SER A 56 -9.19 14.47 6.57
CA SER A 56 -8.03 15.17 7.14
C SER A 56 -6.91 15.33 6.10
N ASP A 57 -6.08 16.36 6.25
CA ASP A 57 -4.96 16.63 5.32
C ASP A 57 -4.04 15.41 5.18
N LEU A 58 -3.75 14.72 6.29
CA LEU A 58 -2.91 13.53 6.26
C LEU A 58 -3.57 12.40 5.47
N LEU A 59 -4.87 12.18 5.63
CA LEU A 59 -5.59 11.14 4.89
C LEU A 59 -5.67 11.46 3.40
N GLN A 60 -5.89 12.73 3.04
CA GLN A 60 -5.81 13.18 1.63
C GLN A 60 -4.45 12.86 1.01
N MET A 61 -3.36 13.08 1.76
CA MET A 61 -2.00 12.76 1.29
C MET A 61 -1.74 11.25 1.18
N LEU A 62 -2.51 10.42 1.87
CA LEU A 62 -2.41 8.96 1.83
C LEU A 62 -3.27 8.32 0.73
N LEU A 63 -4.31 9.00 0.21
CA LEU A 63 -5.18 8.44 -0.84
C LEU A 63 -4.41 7.91 -2.07
N PRO A 64 -3.40 8.61 -2.63
CA PRO A 64 -2.64 8.07 -3.77
C PRO A 64 -1.95 6.73 -3.46
N PHE A 65 -1.62 6.46 -2.18
CA PHE A 65 -1.11 5.15 -1.80
C PHE A 65 -2.18 4.06 -1.96
N GLY A 66 -3.39 4.30 -1.44
CA GLY A 66 -4.53 3.39 -1.58
C GLY A 66 -4.86 3.10 -3.04
N HIS A 67 -5.00 4.15 -3.86
CA HIS A 67 -5.23 3.98 -5.30
C HIS A 67 -4.08 3.30 -6.02
N GLY A 68 -2.83 3.57 -5.63
CA GLY A 68 -1.68 2.88 -6.19
C GLY A 68 -1.77 1.36 -6.00
N LEU A 69 -2.18 0.91 -4.81
CA LEU A 69 -2.40 -0.51 -4.52
C LEU A 69 -3.62 -1.06 -5.27
N GLN A 70 -4.70 -0.30 -5.37
CA GLN A 70 -5.89 -0.65 -6.14
C GLN A 70 -5.55 -0.90 -7.62
N GLN A 71 -4.88 0.06 -8.28
CA GLN A 71 -4.48 -0.09 -9.68
C GLN A 71 -3.48 -1.25 -9.85
N LEU A 72 -2.59 -1.48 -8.87
CA LEU A 72 -1.66 -2.61 -8.89
C LEU A 72 -2.39 -3.95 -8.89
N ASN A 73 -3.41 -4.10 -8.03
CA ASN A 73 -4.24 -5.30 -7.96
C ASN A 73 -5.06 -5.51 -9.25
N HIS A 74 -5.47 -4.43 -9.92
CA HIS A 74 -6.11 -4.46 -11.24
C HIS A 74 -5.14 -4.59 -12.42
N LYS A 75 -3.84 -4.83 -12.17
CA LYS A 75 -2.80 -4.98 -13.19
C LYS A 75 -2.61 -3.76 -14.09
N ARG A 76 -3.05 -2.58 -13.63
CA ARG A 76 -2.84 -1.28 -14.26
C ARG A 76 -1.54 -0.69 -13.74
N TYR A 77 -0.43 -1.28 -14.21
CA TYR A 77 0.88 -1.10 -13.58
C TYR A 77 1.47 0.30 -13.78
N VAL A 78 1.16 0.97 -14.90
CA VAL A 78 1.64 2.33 -15.17
C VAL A 78 0.95 3.31 -14.22
N GLU A 79 -0.37 3.21 -14.10
CA GLU A 79 -1.20 4.02 -13.21
C GLU A 79 -0.82 3.78 -11.75
N ALA A 80 -0.63 2.51 -11.36
CA ALA A 80 -0.15 2.15 -10.03
C ALA A 80 1.19 2.81 -9.69
N ARG A 81 2.16 2.76 -10.62
CA ARG A 81 3.47 3.40 -10.44
C ARG A 81 3.31 4.90 -10.24
N ASP A 82 2.55 5.56 -11.09
CA ASP A 82 2.43 7.03 -11.07
C ASP A 82 1.76 7.51 -9.76
N LEU A 83 0.71 6.82 -9.31
CA LEU A 83 0.07 7.07 -8.01
C LEU A 83 1.00 6.80 -6.83
N LEU A 84 1.84 5.77 -6.90
CA LEU A 84 2.82 5.48 -5.86
C LEU A 84 3.97 6.52 -5.82
N ILE A 85 4.37 7.07 -6.96
CA ILE A 85 5.29 8.21 -7.03
C ILE A 85 4.66 9.44 -6.40
N GLU A 86 3.39 9.73 -6.73
CA GLU A 86 2.65 10.84 -6.15
C GLU A 86 2.52 10.71 -4.64
N SER A 87 2.08 9.55 -4.15
CA SER A 87 2.01 9.23 -2.72
C SER A 87 3.34 9.53 -2.03
N ARG A 88 4.45 9.07 -2.62
CA ARG A 88 5.78 9.31 -2.07
C ARG A 88 6.12 10.80 -2.01
N ARG A 89 5.80 11.55 -3.06
CA ARG A 89 6.03 13.01 -3.15
C ARG A 89 5.26 13.75 -2.06
N CYS A 90 3.99 13.38 -1.81
CA CYS A 90 3.15 13.99 -0.79
C CYS A 90 3.63 13.68 0.63
N LEU A 91 4.09 12.45 0.88
CA LEU A 91 4.48 11.98 2.22
C LEU A 91 5.92 12.34 2.61
N MET A 92 6.83 12.49 1.65
CA MET A 92 8.25 12.72 1.90
C MET A 92 8.58 13.93 2.80
N PRO A 93 7.87 15.09 2.71
CA PRO A 93 8.08 16.20 3.64
C PRO A 93 7.85 15.84 5.12
N MET A 94 7.09 14.78 5.39
CA MET A 94 6.72 14.34 6.74
C MET A 94 7.43 13.04 7.15
N ALA A 95 8.49 12.63 6.45
CA ALA A 95 9.19 11.37 6.68
C ALA A 95 9.75 11.22 8.11
N ALA A 96 9.91 12.30 8.87
CA ALA A 96 10.31 12.26 10.28
C ALA A 96 9.22 11.64 11.20
N LEU A 97 7.95 11.62 10.78
CA LEU A 97 6.87 11.00 11.53
C LEU A 97 6.93 9.47 11.37
N PRO A 98 7.00 8.68 12.45
CA PRO A 98 7.15 7.22 12.35
C PRO A 98 6.09 6.52 11.50
N LEU A 99 4.83 6.96 11.62
CA LEU A 99 3.73 6.43 10.80
C LEU A 99 3.96 6.68 9.31
N VAL A 100 4.35 7.90 8.94
CA VAL A 100 4.64 8.27 7.54
C VAL A 100 5.85 7.51 7.02
N GLN A 101 6.90 7.35 7.83
CA GLN A 101 8.06 6.54 7.46
C GLN A 101 7.67 5.10 7.15
N MET A 102 6.77 4.50 7.93
CA MET A 102 6.25 3.17 7.65
C MET A 102 5.51 3.10 6.30
N PHE A 103 4.66 4.09 5.99
CA PHE A 103 4.04 4.19 4.66
C PHE A 103 5.07 4.33 3.53
N LEU A 104 6.13 5.13 3.73
CA LEU A 104 7.21 5.31 2.75
C LEU A 104 8.02 4.03 2.52
N ASP A 105 8.18 3.19 3.56
CA ASP A 105 8.84 1.88 3.47
C ASP A 105 7.99 0.89 2.66
N PHE A 106 6.66 0.83 2.90
CA PHE A 106 5.76 0.02 2.07
C PHE A 106 5.65 0.54 0.64
N ASN A 107 5.53 1.86 0.48
CA ASN A 107 5.47 2.52 -0.82
C ASN A 107 6.70 2.18 -1.67
N ALA A 108 7.90 2.12 -1.10
CA ALA A 108 9.10 1.73 -1.84
C ALA A 108 8.99 0.30 -2.41
N ALA A 109 8.43 -0.64 -1.66
CA ALA A 109 8.23 -2.01 -2.13
C ALA A 109 7.19 -2.07 -3.27
N TYR A 110 6.03 -1.45 -3.07
CA TYR A 110 4.97 -1.45 -4.09
C TYR A 110 5.39 -0.68 -5.34
N LEU A 111 6.12 0.41 -5.21
CA LEU A 111 6.65 1.17 -6.33
C LEU A 111 7.66 0.33 -7.12
N ALA A 112 8.53 -0.42 -6.44
CA ALA A 112 9.45 -1.33 -7.11
C ALA A 112 8.70 -2.42 -7.90
N ILE A 113 7.63 -3.00 -7.32
CA ILE A 113 6.78 -3.99 -8.00
C ILE A 113 6.09 -3.38 -9.21
N ALA A 114 5.39 -2.25 -9.06
CA ALA A 114 4.66 -1.60 -10.14
C ALA A 114 5.60 -1.20 -11.29
N SER A 115 6.75 -0.59 -10.96
CA SER A 115 7.79 -0.25 -11.93
C SER A 115 8.34 -1.47 -12.67
N ALA A 116 8.62 -2.57 -11.99
CA ALA A 116 9.10 -3.79 -12.65
C ALA A 116 8.04 -4.35 -13.61
N ARG A 117 6.78 -4.42 -13.17
CA ARG A 117 5.67 -4.95 -13.96
C ARG A 117 5.29 -4.07 -15.16
N CYS A 118 5.55 -2.75 -15.09
CA CYS A 118 5.35 -1.84 -16.22
C CYS A 118 6.61 -1.63 -17.08
N GLY A 119 7.71 -2.37 -16.83
CA GLY A 119 8.96 -2.30 -17.61
C GLY A 119 9.90 -1.14 -17.26
N ASP A 120 9.61 -0.34 -16.22
CA ASP A 120 10.50 0.69 -15.70
C ASP A 120 11.53 0.08 -14.73
N LEU A 121 12.46 -0.68 -15.30
CA LEU A 121 13.49 -1.38 -14.53
C LEU A 121 14.41 -0.42 -13.74
N PRO A 122 14.83 0.75 -14.25
CA PRO A 122 15.64 1.70 -13.47
C PRO A 122 14.96 2.11 -12.15
N THR A 123 13.67 2.48 -12.19
CA THR A 123 12.93 2.82 -10.97
C THR A 123 12.75 1.61 -10.07
N ALA A 124 12.46 0.45 -10.64
CA ALA A 124 12.30 -0.78 -9.87
C ALA A 124 13.55 -1.11 -9.05
N LEU A 125 14.73 -1.11 -9.69
CA LEU A 125 16.00 -1.40 -9.04
C LEU A 125 16.40 -0.35 -8.01
N LYS A 126 16.09 0.92 -8.26
CA LYS A 126 16.32 2.03 -7.31
C LYS A 126 15.66 1.77 -5.96
N PHE A 127 14.44 1.24 -5.95
CA PHE A 127 13.67 1.02 -4.73
C PHE A 127 13.78 -0.40 -4.17
N TYR A 128 14.16 -1.39 -4.97
CA TYR A 128 14.23 -2.79 -4.55
C TYR A 128 15.11 -3.04 -3.32
N ARG A 129 16.41 -2.70 -3.39
CA ARG A 129 17.36 -2.99 -2.29
C ARG A 129 16.95 -2.38 -0.94
N PRO A 130 16.62 -1.08 -0.85
CA PRO A 130 16.20 -0.49 0.43
C PRO A 130 14.87 -1.06 0.92
N ALA A 131 13.90 -1.31 0.03
CA ALA A 131 12.62 -1.91 0.39
C ALA A 131 12.80 -3.32 0.95
N LYS A 132 13.58 -4.17 0.27
CA LYS A 132 13.89 -5.54 0.71
C LYS A 132 14.43 -5.57 2.13
N LYS A 133 15.47 -4.78 2.42
CA LYS A 133 16.10 -4.71 3.75
C LYS A 133 15.08 -4.28 4.83
N ARG A 134 14.22 -3.33 4.51
CA ARG A 134 13.17 -2.85 5.44
C ARG A 134 12.11 -3.93 5.69
N LEU A 135 11.63 -4.60 4.65
CA LEU A 135 10.66 -5.68 4.79
C LEU A 135 11.20 -6.86 5.58
N GLU A 136 12.48 -7.22 5.37
CA GLU A 136 13.18 -8.24 6.17
C GLU A 136 13.24 -7.84 7.65
N ALA A 137 13.65 -6.60 7.94
CA ALA A 137 13.73 -6.10 9.31
C ALA A 137 12.35 -6.05 10.01
N MET A 138 11.28 -5.78 9.26
CA MET A 138 9.91 -5.75 9.79
C MET A 138 9.21 -7.11 9.78
N GLY A 139 9.81 -8.15 9.19
CA GLY A 139 9.21 -9.49 9.08
C GLY A 139 8.03 -9.60 8.11
N TYR A 140 7.92 -8.71 7.11
CA TYR A 140 6.82 -8.72 6.11
C TYR A 140 7.10 -9.70 4.97
N THR A 141 7.03 -11.00 5.28
CA THR A 141 7.42 -12.09 4.37
C THR A 141 6.61 -12.14 3.07
N MET A 142 5.31 -11.84 3.10
CA MET A 142 4.44 -11.92 1.92
C MET A 142 4.74 -10.80 0.91
N LEU A 143 4.83 -9.55 1.38
CA LEU A 143 5.22 -8.44 0.50
C LEU A 143 6.66 -8.59 0.00
N LEU A 144 7.54 -9.16 0.83
CA LEU A 144 8.89 -9.50 0.41
C LEU A 144 8.90 -10.56 -0.70
N ALA A 145 8.07 -11.60 -0.61
CA ALA A 145 7.93 -12.60 -1.66
C ALA A 145 7.41 -11.98 -2.97
N ARG A 146 6.37 -11.14 -2.90
CA ARG A 146 5.84 -10.39 -4.06
C ARG A 146 6.89 -9.49 -4.70
N LEU A 147 7.69 -8.80 -3.88
CA LEU A 147 8.79 -7.95 -4.34
C LEU A 147 9.86 -8.77 -5.06
N ASN A 148 10.28 -9.90 -4.49
CA ASN A 148 11.30 -10.76 -5.09
C ASN A 148 10.80 -11.40 -6.40
N GLU A 149 9.54 -11.82 -6.46
CA GLU A 149 8.93 -12.37 -7.67
C GLU A 149 8.90 -11.34 -8.81
N ALA A 150 8.48 -10.11 -8.51
CA ALA A 150 8.38 -9.04 -9.51
C ALA A 150 9.74 -8.67 -10.13
N LEU A 151 10.84 -8.87 -9.40
CA LEU A 151 12.20 -8.59 -9.86
C LEU A 151 13.01 -9.85 -10.18
N GLN A 152 12.40 -11.03 -10.18
CA GLN A 152 13.09 -12.28 -10.50
C GLN A 152 13.70 -12.20 -11.91
N GLY A 153 15.01 -12.47 -12.01
CA GLY A 153 15.76 -12.38 -13.27
C GLY A 153 16.39 -11.02 -13.55
N TYR A 154 16.16 -10.01 -12.70
CA TYR A 154 16.77 -8.68 -12.80
C TYR A 154 17.74 -8.34 -11.65
N VAL A 155 17.73 -9.14 -10.56
CA VAL A 155 18.47 -8.89 -9.31
C VAL A 155 19.20 -10.12 -8.79
#